data_AF-A0A6J1VH31-F1
#
_entry.id   AF-A0A6J1VH31-F1
#
_cell.length_a   1.000
_cell.length_b   1.000
_cell.length_c   1.000
_cell.angle_alpha   90.00
_cell.angle_beta   90.00
_cell.angle_gamma   90.00
#
_symmetry.space_group_name_H-M   'P 1'
#
loop_
_entity.id
_entity.type
_entity.pdbx_description
1 polymer ?
#
loop_
_entity_poly.entity_id
_entity_poly.type
_entity_poly.pdbx_seq_one_letter_code
_entity_poly.pdbx_strand_id
1 'polypeptide(L)'
;MAAPLNCMSHVPGAGLGGLALAAVLGGLLHCFGGVHGSAGGWNSLNDDLLLPYLPPQHGPQHHRRYVRDCQALLRGNATHETWPSDNSTASPLAVTYTFVSDFPPHHPNRRRVYGHLTIVRDPLRTFSVLEPGGPGGCHFHRRATVEETVSRSQCLVAQNGGYFDTKTGACLGNVVSNGRLVQSSGGVQNAQFGIRKDGTLIFGYLSEEEVLATENPFVQLVSGVGWLLRDGEVYVNQSQVAECDETQETGTFDTFVNIVSARTAVGHDRQGQLVLFHADGQSGVRGLNLWEMADFLKERGVVNAINLDGGGSATFVVNGSLANYPSDHCVLDPTWRCPRSISTVLCVHEPACQPQNCSGHGHCTLGRCHCHGAFWSGPACDVLDCGPSNCTLHGMCTDVGCICDAGWTGENCTQACTNGSYGDSCAQKCLCRNDGKCDPVHGSCTCPVGFQGIFCEEDCPLGRYGPNCQHPCQCPNQCYCDRRTGSCNISLDSAVLDKLSRAGLCLLQATSKEEFLFSKKVWVAISLGLLVLLSLSVLVNVRLALRSTNQRHEHGQYISVPLEEINGGTKERIPPAAWEEDDPTEAAWDTNLTESVHLL
;
A
#
# COMPACT_ATOMS: atom_id res chain seq x y z
N MET A 1 -39.17 -10.26 -51.29
CA MET A 1 -38.15 -10.22 -52.37
C MET A 1 -36.83 -10.78 -51.81
N ALA A 2 -35.81 -10.91 -52.65
CA ALA A 2 -34.55 -11.61 -52.41
C ALA A 2 -33.94 -11.52 -50.98
N ALA A 3 -33.45 -12.67 -50.50
CA ALA A 3 -32.33 -12.77 -49.54
C ALA A 3 -31.00 -12.75 -50.38
N PRO A 4 -29.85 -13.43 -50.09
CA PRO A 4 -29.60 -14.56 -49.17
C PRO A 4 -28.19 -14.58 -48.48
N LEU A 5 -27.84 -15.75 -47.92
CA LEU A 5 -26.48 -16.28 -47.65
C LEU A 5 -25.77 -15.83 -46.33
N ASN A 6 -25.18 -16.75 -45.54
CA ASN A 6 -25.36 -18.22 -45.58
C ASN A 6 -25.06 -18.91 -44.23
N CYS A 7 -25.63 -20.11 -44.07
CA CYS A 7 -25.15 -21.11 -43.12
C CYS A 7 -24.05 -21.99 -43.76
N MET A 8 -23.30 -22.74 -42.95
CA MET A 8 -22.61 -23.96 -43.40
C MET A 8 -22.89 -25.12 -42.44
N SER A 9 -23.02 -26.32 -43.00
CA SER A 9 -23.19 -27.58 -42.29
C SER A 9 -22.65 -28.72 -43.16
N HIS A 10 -21.94 -29.70 -42.57
CA HIS A 10 -21.91 -31.08 -43.07
C HIS A 10 -21.27 -32.09 -42.08
N VAL A 11 -21.74 -33.35 -42.20
CA VAL A 11 -21.53 -34.57 -41.37
C VAL A 11 -21.72 -35.77 -42.37
N PRO A 12 -21.26 -37.06 -42.20
CA PRO A 12 -20.74 -37.81 -41.02
C PRO A 12 -19.37 -38.53 -41.22
N GLY A 13 -18.96 -39.38 -40.25
CA GLY A 13 -18.00 -40.48 -40.49
C GLY A 13 -17.54 -41.29 -39.24
N ALA A 14 -17.63 -42.62 -39.30
CA ALA A 14 -17.18 -43.63 -38.30
C ALA A 14 -15.73 -43.49 -37.77
N GLY A 15 -15.28 -44.11 -36.67
CA GLY A 15 -15.83 -45.17 -35.79
C GLY A 15 -14.81 -46.33 -35.59
N LEU A 16 -14.78 -46.93 -34.37
CA LEU A 16 -13.99 -48.09 -33.90
C LEU A 16 -12.53 -47.88 -33.42
N GLY A 17 -12.19 -48.52 -32.28
CA GLY A 17 -10.83 -48.71 -31.73
C GLY A 17 -10.40 -47.68 -30.66
N GLY A 18 -10.30 -47.99 -29.36
CA GLY A 18 -10.72 -49.21 -28.64
C GLY A 18 -9.67 -49.77 -27.65
N LEU A 19 -9.36 -49.05 -26.57
CA LEU A 19 -8.60 -49.48 -25.38
C LEU A 19 -8.84 -48.43 -24.27
N ALA A 20 -8.95 -48.66 -22.96
CA ALA A 20 -9.49 -49.72 -22.09
C ALA A 20 -9.15 -49.27 -20.64
N LEU A 21 -10.11 -49.27 -19.72
CA LEU A 21 -9.98 -49.22 -18.24
C LEU A 21 -8.81 -48.42 -17.61
N ALA A 22 -9.07 -47.17 -17.14
CA ALA A 22 -8.28 -46.54 -16.07
C ALA A 22 -8.97 -45.38 -15.29
N ALA A 23 -10.29 -45.18 -15.39
CA ALA A 23 -10.94 -43.91 -15.01
C ALA A 23 -12.16 -44.03 -14.06
N VAL A 24 -12.10 -44.91 -13.06
CA VAL A 24 -13.23 -45.16 -12.11
C VAL A 24 -12.84 -45.00 -10.62
N LEU A 25 -11.56 -44.72 -10.31
CA LEU A 25 -11.05 -44.60 -8.93
C LEU A 25 -10.38 -43.25 -8.61
N GLY A 26 -10.81 -42.17 -9.28
CA GLY A 26 -10.32 -40.80 -9.04
C GLY A 26 -11.35 -39.80 -8.50
N GLY A 27 -12.56 -40.25 -8.17
CA GLY A 27 -13.73 -39.35 -7.95
C GLY A 27 -14.27 -39.24 -6.52
N LEU A 28 -13.52 -39.66 -5.50
CA LEU A 28 -14.04 -39.79 -4.12
C LEU A 28 -13.14 -39.22 -2.99
N LEU A 29 -12.09 -38.45 -3.32
CA LEU A 29 -11.18 -37.84 -2.33
C LEU A 29 -10.92 -36.32 -2.56
N HIS A 30 -11.95 -35.59 -3.01
CA HIS A 30 -11.94 -34.11 -3.05
C HIS A 30 -13.10 -33.47 -2.26
N CYS A 31 -13.58 -34.20 -1.25
CA CYS A 31 -14.19 -33.64 -0.05
C CYS A 31 -13.26 -33.97 1.13
N PHE A 32 -13.21 -33.12 2.15
CA PHE A 32 -12.24 -33.13 3.28
C PHE A 32 -10.79 -32.79 2.88
N GLY A 33 -10.48 -31.48 2.92
CA GLY A 33 -9.12 -30.96 2.69
C GLY A 33 -9.14 -29.44 2.55
N GLY A 34 -9.41 -28.71 3.63
CA GLY A 34 -9.58 -27.25 3.54
C GLY A 34 -10.12 -26.54 4.78
N VAL A 35 -10.56 -27.26 5.82
CA VAL A 35 -10.76 -26.63 7.14
C VAL A 35 -9.38 -26.30 7.69
N HIS A 36 -8.97 -25.03 7.62
CA HIS A 36 -7.95 -24.52 8.52
C HIS A 36 -8.48 -24.69 9.94
N GLY A 37 -7.88 -25.62 10.69
CA GLY A 37 -8.22 -25.82 12.08
C GLY A 37 -7.73 -24.62 12.89
N SER A 38 -8.61 -23.67 13.14
CA SER A 38 -8.40 -22.67 14.20
C SER A 38 -8.10 -23.41 15.49
N ALA A 39 -6.86 -23.27 16.00
CA ALA A 39 -6.51 -23.77 17.32
C ALA A 39 -7.53 -23.25 18.33
N GLY A 40 -8.04 -24.13 19.20
CA GLY A 40 -9.31 -23.97 19.92
C GLY A 40 -9.62 -22.54 20.37
N GLY A 41 -10.44 -21.84 19.58
CA GLY A 41 -10.71 -20.43 19.80
C GLY A 41 -11.48 -20.19 21.08
N TRP A 42 -11.11 -19.12 21.79
CA TRP A 42 -11.82 -18.58 22.96
C TRP A 42 -13.13 -17.91 22.52
N ASN A 43 -14.03 -18.70 21.94
CA ASN A 43 -15.33 -18.25 21.47
C ASN A 43 -16.23 -17.91 22.66
N SER A 44 -17.05 -16.87 22.54
CA SER A 44 -18.06 -16.53 23.55
C SER A 44 -19.29 -17.43 23.46
N LEU A 45 -19.98 -17.62 24.59
CA LEU A 45 -21.23 -18.37 24.70
C LEU A 45 -22.45 -17.57 24.20
N ASN A 46 -22.32 -16.27 23.96
CA ASN A 46 -23.41 -15.36 23.57
C ASN A 46 -24.53 -15.31 24.62
N ASP A 47 -24.18 -15.36 25.91
CA ASP A 47 -25.13 -15.49 27.02
C ASP A 47 -25.58 -14.16 27.63
N ASP A 48 -24.86 -13.04 27.42
CA ASP A 48 -25.32 -11.70 27.79
C ASP A 48 -26.01 -10.99 26.61
N LEU A 49 -27.22 -11.45 26.25
CA LEU A 49 -28.01 -10.88 25.14
C LEU A 49 -28.83 -9.67 25.59
N LEU A 50 -28.61 -8.53 24.94
CA LEU A 50 -29.32 -7.27 25.17
C LEU A 50 -30.07 -6.85 23.89
N LEU A 51 -31.27 -7.39 23.70
CA LEU A 51 -32.04 -7.21 22.46
C LEU A 51 -33.13 -6.14 22.64
N PRO A 52 -33.18 -5.09 21.78
CA PRO A 52 -34.25 -4.10 21.80
C PRO A 52 -35.59 -4.60 21.23
N TYR A 53 -35.56 -5.64 20.40
CA TYR A 53 -36.72 -6.18 19.68
C TYR A 53 -36.76 -7.71 19.78
N LEU A 54 -37.95 -8.29 19.66
CA LEU A 54 -38.13 -9.74 19.58
C LEU A 54 -37.87 -10.25 18.14
N PRO A 55 -36.91 -11.18 17.94
CA PRO A 55 -36.67 -11.77 16.62
C PRO A 55 -37.93 -12.45 16.06
N PRO A 56 -38.21 -12.38 14.75
CA PRO A 56 -37.25 -12.06 13.68
C PRO A 56 -37.20 -10.58 13.25
N GLN A 57 -37.93 -9.67 13.91
CA GLN A 57 -38.01 -8.27 13.49
C GLN A 57 -37.01 -7.39 14.25
N HIS A 58 -36.51 -6.35 13.58
CA HIS A 58 -35.62 -5.35 14.16
C HIS A 58 -35.97 -3.97 13.59
N GLY A 59 -36.15 -3.00 14.47
CA GLY A 59 -36.70 -1.69 14.14
C GLY A 59 -38.24 -1.68 14.03
N PRO A 60 -38.86 -0.50 14.01
CA PRO A 60 -40.30 -0.35 13.83
C PRO A 60 -40.71 -0.51 12.37
N GLN A 61 -41.95 -0.93 12.11
CA GLN A 61 -42.49 -1.02 10.74
C GLN A 61 -43.03 0.31 10.19
N HIS A 62 -43.19 1.34 11.03
CA HIS A 62 -43.73 2.64 10.59
C HIS A 62 -42.75 3.45 9.75
N HIS A 63 -43.30 4.17 8.76
CA HIS A 63 -42.52 5.06 7.90
C HIS A 63 -42.01 6.31 8.65
N ARG A 64 -40.92 6.91 8.18
CA ARG A 64 -40.37 8.21 8.64
C ARG A 64 -41.40 9.32 8.87
N ARG A 65 -42.50 9.33 8.11
CA ARG A 65 -43.60 10.29 8.30
C ARG A 65 -44.18 10.22 9.71
N TYR A 66 -44.35 9.03 10.28
CA TYR A 66 -44.80 8.84 11.66
C TYR A 66 -43.81 9.50 12.64
N VAL A 67 -42.52 9.18 12.53
CA VAL A 67 -41.45 9.77 13.37
C VAL A 67 -41.44 11.30 13.31
N ARG A 68 -41.64 11.89 12.11
CA ARG A 68 -41.75 13.34 11.91
C ARG A 68 -43.04 13.91 12.53
N ASP A 69 -44.15 13.21 12.45
CA ASP A 69 -45.45 13.70 12.91
C ASP A 69 -45.66 13.50 14.42
N CYS A 70 -44.86 12.60 15.05
CA CYS A 70 -44.84 12.33 16.48
C CYS A 70 -43.74 13.06 17.26
N GLN A 71 -42.74 13.69 16.60
CA GLN A 71 -41.72 14.46 17.32
C GLN A 71 -42.26 15.80 17.85
N ALA A 72 -41.56 16.39 18.83
CA ALA A 72 -41.96 17.65 19.43
C ALA A 72 -42.00 18.80 18.39
N LEU A 73 -43.10 19.56 18.35
CA LEU A 73 -43.36 20.64 17.39
C LEU A 73 -42.21 21.67 17.25
N LEU A 74 -41.43 21.88 18.32
CA LEU A 74 -40.25 22.76 18.34
C LEU A 74 -39.11 22.31 17.40
N ARG A 75 -39.09 21.04 16.97
CA ARG A 75 -38.09 20.47 16.03
C ARG A 75 -38.59 20.45 14.56
N GLY A 76 -39.80 20.95 14.30
CA GLY A 76 -40.35 21.11 12.95
C GLY A 76 -40.37 19.81 12.14
N ASN A 77 -39.93 19.87 10.88
CA ASN A 77 -39.91 18.72 9.96
C ASN A 77 -38.58 17.94 9.96
N ALA A 78 -37.54 18.41 10.66
CA ALA A 78 -36.21 17.79 10.63
C ALA A 78 -36.15 16.58 11.57
N THR A 79 -35.86 15.39 11.03
CA THR A 79 -35.76 14.14 11.80
C THR A 79 -34.32 13.73 12.13
N HIS A 80 -33.34 14.52 11.70
CA HIS A 80 -31.92 14.36 11.98
C HIS A 80 -31.32 15.74 12.27
N GLU A 81 -30.18 15.78 12.96
CA GLU A 81 -29.33 16.96 13.12
C GLU A 81 -28.06 16.82 12.27
N THR A 82 -27.42 17.94 11.94
CA THR A 82 -26.17 17.98 11.17
C THR A 82 -25.12 18.85 11.86
N TRP A 83 -23.84 18.50 11.71
CA TRP A 83 -22.73 19.27 12.28
C TRP A 83 -21.48 19.15 11.39
N PRO A 84 -20.69 20.22 11.17
CA PRO A 84 -19.41 20.10 10.47
C PRO A 84 -18.40 19.32 11.33
N SER A 85 -17.68 18.35 10.76
CA SER A 85 -16.60 17.67 11.47
C SER A 85 -15.41 18.59 11.75
N ASP A 86 -14.70 18.35 12.85
CA ASP A 86 -13.35 18.89 13.05
C ASP A 86 -12.44 18.48 11.87
N ASN A 87 -11.66 19.40 11.34
CA ASN A 87 -10.69 19.18 10.27
C ASN A 87 -9.23 19.37 10.74
N SER A 88 -9.02 19.47 12.06
CA SER A 88 -7.71 19.58 12.68
C SER A 88 -6.88 18.31 12.49
N THR A 89 -5.81 18.42 11.72
CA THR A 89 -4.79 17.36 11.55
C THR A 89 -3.76 17.34 12.70
N ALA A 90 -4.01 18.07 13.80
CA ALA A 90 -3.09 18.16 14.93
C ALA A 90 -3.05 16.84 15.71
N SER A 91 -1.86 16.24 15.80
CA SER A 91 -1.61 15.05 16.63
C SER A 91 -1.82 15.33 18.13
N PRO A 92 -2.27 14.36 18.94
CA PRO A 92 -2.77 13.04 18.54
C PRO A 92 -4.14 13.12 17.83
N LEU A 93 -4.35 12.23 16.86
CA LEU A 93 -5.62 12.12 16.12
C LEU A 93 -6.76 11.54 16.96
N ALA A 94 -6.43 10.70 17.94
CA ALA A 94 -7.37 10.09 18.87
C ALA A 94 -6.83 10.16 20.30
N VAL A 95 -7.68 10.50 21.26
CA VAL A 95 -7.35 10.53 22.70
C VAL A 95 -8.38 9.71 23.46
N THR A 96 -7.95 8.59 24.04
CA THR A 96 -8.79 7.73 24.89
C THR A 96 -8.61 8.09 26.36
N TYR A 97 -9.72 8.42 27.03
CA TYR A 97 -9.80 8.59 28.47
C TYR A 97 -10.48 7.36 29.07
N THR A 98 -9.72 6.55 29.82
CA THR A 98 -10.31 5.51 30.69
C THR A 98 -10.97 6.19 31.89
N PHE A 99 -12.20 5.82 32.21
CA PHE A 99 -12.92 6.31 33.38
C PHE A 99 -13.38 5.18 34.29
N VAL A 100 -13.46 5.49 35.58
CA VAL A 100 -14.13 4.69 36.60
C VAL A 100 -15.05 5.64 37.36
N SER A 101 -16.35 5.39 37.34
CA SER A 101 -17.35 6.34 37.87
C SER A 101 -18.48 5.61 38.59
N ASP A 102 -19.07 6.27 39.58
CA ASP A 102 -20.07 5.69 40.47
C ASP A 102 -21.48 6.25 40.14
N PHE A 103 -22.44 5.38 39.86
CA PHE A 103 -23.78 5.72 39.35
C PHE A 103 -24.92 5.23 40.28
N PRO A 104 -25.90 6.09 40.64
CA PRO A 104 -25.85 7.55 40.55
C PRO A 104 -24.78 8.13 41.50
N PRO A 105 -24.23 9.32 41.19
CA PRO A 105 -23.14 9.91 41.98
C PRO A 105 -23.57 10.20 43.43
N HIS A 106 -22.60 10.09 44.35
CA HIS A 106 -22.75 10.31 45.81
C HIS A 106 -23.81 9.45 46.55
N HIS A 107 -24.46 8.48 45.89
CA HIS A 107 -25.47 7.63 46.50
C HIS A 107 -24.86 6.45 47.28
N PRO A 108 -25.43 6.01 48.44
CA PRO A 108 -24.89 4.85 49.18
C PRO A 108 -24.93 3.55 48.37
N ASN A 109 -25.99 3.30 47.61
CA ASN A 109 -26.13 2.12 46.73
C ASN A 109 -25.58 2.38 45.31
N ARG A 110 -24.54 3.21 45.17
CA ARG A 110 -23.89 3.53 43.89
C ARG A 110 -23.23 2.30 43.27
N ARG A 111 -23.34 2.17 41.95
CA ARG A 111 -22.77 1.10 41.13
C ARG A 111 -21.55 1.65 40.39
N ARG A 112 -20.40 0.99 40.54
CA ARG A 112 -19.16 1.40 39.87
C ARG A 112 -19.13 0.84 38.44
N VAL A 113 -18.95 1.73 37.48
CA VAL A 113 -18.84 1.43 36.05
C VAL A 113 -17.45 1.82 35.57
N TYR A 114 -16.88 0.96 34.73
CA TYR A 114 -15.59 1.12 34.07
C TYR A 114 -15.85 1.37 32.58
N GLY A 115 -15.05 2.20 31.93
CA GLY A 115 -15.27 2.48 30.52
C GLY A 115 -14.24 3.38 29.88
N HIS A 116 -14.49 3.72 28.62
CA HIS A 116 -13.62 4.51 27.77
C HIS A 116 -14.40 5.58 27.02
N LEU A 117 -13.84 6.79 26.95
CA LEU A 117 -14.31 7.88 26.12
C LEU A 117 -13.17 8.26 25.16
N THR A 118 -13.35 8.08 23.86
CA THR A 118 -12.35 8.42 22.85
C THR A 118 -12.80 9.62 22.04
N ILE A 119 -12.00 10.69 22.06
CA ILE A 119 -12.19 11.90 21.24
C ILE A 119 -11.33 11.75 19.98
N VAL A 120 -11.92 12.01 18.80
CA VAL A 120 -11.32 11.75 17.48
C VAL A 120 -11.38 13.00 16.60
N ARG A 121 -10.23 13.38 16.04
CA ARG A 121 -10.04 14.51 15.12
C ARG A 121 -10.03 14.07 13.68
N ASP A 122 -10.35 14.98 12.77
CA ASP A 122 -10.42 14.73 11.31
C ASP A 122 -11.22 13.45 10.96
N PRO A 123 -12.43 13.21 11.54
CA PRO A 123 -13.15 11.94 11.41
C PRO A 123 -13.57 11.63 9.96
N LEU A 124 -13.60 12.63 9.07
CA LEU A 124 -13.74 12.40 7.62
C LEU A 124 -12.60 11.53 7.05
N ARG A 125 -11.41 11.58 7.66
CA ARG A 125 -10.19 10.89 7.20
C ARG A 125 -9.67 9.84 8.18
N THR A 126 -10.05 9.90 9.46
CA THR A 126 -9.58 8.99 10.53
C THR A 126 -10.59 7.93 10.95
N PHE A 127 -11.86 8.03 10.55
CA PHE A 127 -12.91 7.11 10.99
C PHE A 127 -13.49 6.25 9.85
N SER A 128 -13.62 4.96 10.10
CA SER A 128 -14.19 3.97 9.19
C SER A 128 -15.22 3.06 9.85
N VAL A 129 -16.33 2.80 9.17
CA VAL A 129 -17.21 1.65 9.45
C VAL A 129 -16.68 0.46 8.66
N LEU A 130 -16.38 -0.64 9.35
CA LEU A 130 -15.85 -1.87 8.76
C LEU A 130 -16.88 -3.00 8.80
N GLU A 131 -16.85 -3.88 7.78
CA GLU A 131 -17.60 -5.13 7.73
C GLU A 131 -16.89 -6.26 8.51
N PRO A 132 -17.65 -7.23 9.09
CA PRO A 132 -17.10 -8.30 9.91
C PRO A 132 -16.05 -9.13 9.17
N GLY A 133 -14.80 -9.09 9.65
CA GLY A 133 -13.67 -9.80 9.05
C GLY A 133 -13.25 -9.31 7.64
N GLY A 134 -13.70 -8.12 7.23
CA GLY A 134 -13.32 -7.44 5.99
C GLY A 134 -14.47 -7.21 4.99
N PRO A 135 -14.21 -6.48 3.87
CA PRO A 135 -15.21 -6.14 2.87
C PRO A 135 -15.98 -7.36 2.31
N GLY A 136 -17.31 -7.25 2.22
CA GLY A 136 -18.22 -8.33 1.87
C GLY A 136 -18.68 -9.18 3.06
N GLY A 137 -18.14 -8.96 4.27
CA GLY A 137 -18.54 -9.68 5.49
C GLY A 137 -20.04 -9.68 5.76
N CYS A 138 -20.74 -8.55 5.55
CA CYS A 138 -22.19 -8.48 5.74
C CYS A 138 -22.96 -9.31 4.71
N HIS A 139 -22.53 -9.30 3.45
CA HIS A 139 -23.17 -10.09 2.37
C HIS A 139 -23.11 -11.60 2.63
N PHE A 140 -22.07 -12.08 3.32
CA PHE A 140 -21.94 -13.49 3.71
C PHE A 140 -22.47 -13.80 5.12
N HIS A 141 -23.17 -12.86 5.76
CA HIS A 141 -23.64 -12.96 7.16
C HIS A 141 -22.51 -13.37 8.13
N ARG A 142 -21.28 -12.93 7.86
CA ARG A 142 -20.12 -13.29 8.67
C ARG A 142 -20.21 -12.61 10.03
N ARG A 143 -19.78 -13.32 11.07
CA ARG A 143 -19.47 -12.76 12.38
C ARG A 143 -17.97 -12.92 12.65
N ALA A 144 -17.36 -11.93 13.28
CA ALA A 144 -15.93 -11.88 13.59
C ALA A 144 -15.72 -11.10 14.89
N THR A 145 -14.63 -11.31 15.64
CA THR A 145 -14.36 -10.40 16.78
C THR A 145 -13.93 -9.02 16.27
N VAL A 146 -13.97 -8.00 17.14
CA VAL A 146 -13.42 -6.68 16.80
C VAL A 146 -11.94 -6.82 16.45
N GLU A 147 -11.16 -7.54 17.27
CA GLU A 147 -9.74 -7.83 17.06
C GLU A 147 -9.46 -8.54 15.71
N GLU A 148 -10.22 -9.60 15.38
CA GLU A 148 -10.11 -10.29 14.09
C GLU A 148 -10.34 -9.32 12.91
N THR A 149 -11.35 -8.47 13.03
CA THR A 149 -11.72 -7.51 11.98
C THR A 149 -10.66 -6.41 11.80
N VAL A 150 -10.12 -5.85 12.89
CA VAL A 150 -9.13 -4.76 12.81
C VAL A 150 -7.69 -5.22 12.56
N SER A 151 -7.40 -6.51 12.69
CA SER A 151 -6.08 -7.13 12.43
C SER A 151 -5.47 -6.79 11.06
N ARG A 152 -6.30 -6.35 10.10
CA ARG A 152 -5.90 -5.96 8.72
C ARG A 152 -6.06 -4.46 8.42
N SER A 153 -6.52 -3.67 9.38
CA SER A 153 -6.99 -2.29 9.16
C SER A 153 -6.27 -1.22 9.97
N GLN A 154 -5.26 -1.59 10.78
CA GLN A 154 -4.40 -0.66 11.54
C GLN A 154 -5.19 0.38 12.37
N CYS A 155 -6.27 -0.06 13.02
CA CYS A 155 -7.06 0.79 13.90
C CYS A 155 -6.28 1.07 15.20
N LEU A 156 -6.05 2.36 15.48
CA LEU A 156 -5.52 2.86 16.75
C LEU A 156 -6.48 2.54 17.90
N VAL A 157 -7.78 2.76 17.66
CA VAL A 157 -8.88 2.45 18.57
C VAL A 157 -10.02 1.84 17.74
N ALA A 158 -10.70 0.84 18.28
CA ALA A 158 -11.90 0.29 17.66
C ALA A 158 -12.92 -0.20 18.69
N GLN A 159 -14.19 -0.20 18.31
CA GLN A 159 -15.29 -0.79 19.08
C GLN A 159 -16.29 -1.51 18.17
N ASN A 160 -17.19 -2.31 18.74
CA ASN A 160 -18.31 -2.86 17.99
C ASN A 160 -19.22 -1.74 17.44
N GLY A 161 -19.84 -1.99 16.29
CA GLY A 161 -20.72 -1.05 15.61
C GLY A 161 -22.20 -1.36 15.79
N GLY A 162 -22.92 -1.38 14.66
CA GLY A 162 -24.36 -1.60 14.60
C GLY A 162 -24.78 -3.04 14.87
N TYR A 163 -26.09 -3.19 15.08
CA TYR A 163 -26.74 -4.44 15.45
C TYR A 163 -26.71 -5.51 14.34
N PHE A 164 -26.95 -6.76 14.75
CA PHE A 164 -27.02 -7.92 13.86
C PHE A 164 -27.98 -8.99 14.41
N ASP A 165 -28.45 -9.86 13.53
CA ASP A 165 -29.20 -11.05 13.95
C ASP A 165 -28.23 -12.04 14.60
N THR A 166 -28.39 -12.25 15.90
CA THR A 166 -27.51 -13.11 16.70
C THR A 166 -27.61 -14.60 16.34
N LYS A 167 -28.64 -15.02 15.60
CA LYS A 167 -28.84 -16.39 15.09
C LYS A 167 -28.28 -16.57 13.68
N THR A 168 -28.54 -15.65 12.76
CA THR A 168 -28.15 -15.81 11.34
C THR A 168 -26.85 -15.13 10.96
N GLY A 169 -26.38 -14.14 11.75
CA GLY A 169 -25.21 -13.32 11.43
C GLY A 169 -25.47 -12.18 10.43
N ALA A 170 -26.71 -11.98 9.98
CA ALA A 170 -27.06 -10.88 9.10
C ALA A 170 -26.85 -9.51 9.79
N CYS A 171 -26.19 -8.58 9.09
CA CYS A 171 -26.10 -7.19 9.52
C CYS A 171 -27.50 -6.53 9.52
N LEU A 172 -27.72 -5.53 10.37
CA LEU A 172 -29.02 -4.84 10.48
C LEU A 172 -28.88 -3.31 10.31
N GLY A 173 -29.97 -2.68 9.88
CA GLY A 173 -30.01 -1.25 9.58
C GLY A 173 -29.26 -0.86 8.29
N ASN A 174 -28.96 0.43 8.16
CA ASN A 174 -28.14 0.99 7.08
C ASN A 174 -26.66 0.87 7.42
N VAL A 175 -25.86 0.42 6.44
CA VAL A 175 -24.40 0.33 6.54
C VAL A 175 -23.75 0.89 5.26
N VAL A 176 -22.89 1.89 5.42
CA VAL A 176 -21.99 2.41 4.37
C VAL A 176 -20.57 2.33 4.92
N SER A 177 -19.68 1.70 4.16
CA SER A 177 -18.28 1.48 4.51
C SER A 177 -17.39 2.07 3.42
N ASN A 178 -16.62 3.10 3.75
CA ASN A 178 -15.65 3.75 2.85
C ASN A 178 -16.27 4.18 1.49
N GLY A 179 -17.46 4.78 1.53
CA GLY A 179 -18.21 5.25 0.36
C GLY A 179 -18.97 4.17 -0.42
N ARG A 180 -18.87 2.90 -0.04
CA ARG A 180 -19.70 1.82 -0.60
C ARG A 180 -20.89 1.55 0.32
N LEU A 181 -22.10 1.66 -0.24
CA LEU A 181 -23.30 1.10 0.38
C LEU A 181 -23.12 -0.42 0.53
N VAL A 182 -23.12 -0.90 1.76
CA VAL A 182 -23.05 -2.32 2.11
C VAL A 182 -24.47 -2.88 2.23
N GLN A 183 -25.36 -2.14 2.89
CA GLN A 183 -26.73 -2.56 3.17
C GLN A 183 -27.66 -1.33 3.32
N SER A 184 -28.85 -1.41 2.74
CA SER A 184 -29.99 -0.54 3.08
C SER A 184 -30.92 -1.24 4.07
N SER A 185 -31.55 -0.48 4.96
CA SER A 185 -32.61 -0.92 5.86
C SER A 185 -33.99 -0.97 5.21
N GLY A 186 -34.15 -0.54 3.95
CA GLY A 186 -35.46 -0.36 3.32
C GLY A 186 -36.29 0.76 3.96
N GLY A 187 -35.64 1.70 4.66
CA GLY A 187 -36.28 2.82 5.33
C GLY A 187 -36.76 2.54 6.77
N VAL A 188 -36.37 1.42 7.39
CA VAL A 188 -36.61 1.17 8.83
C VAL A 188 -36.03 2.31 9.68
N GLN A 189 -36.85 2.80 10.62
CA GLN A 189 -36.56 3.99 11.41
C GLN A 189 -35.90 3.68 12.75
N ASN A 190 -34.60 3.44 12.71
CA ASN A 190 -33.72 3.46 13.89
C ASN A 190 -32.75 4.65 13.86
N ALA A 191 -32.17 4.98 15.01
CA ALA A 191 -31.19 6.03 15.15
C ALA A 191 -29.89 5.72 14.37
N GLN A 192 -29.40 6.68 13.58
CA GLN A 192 -28.26 6.49 12.67
C GLN A 192 -27.19 7.54 12.92
N PHE A 193 -25.94 7.15 12.67
CA PHE A 193 -24.79 8.04 12.61
C PHE A 193 -24.07 7.83 11.28
N GLY A 194 -23.78 8.92 10.57
CA GLY A 194 -22.95 8.88 9.37
C GLY A 194 -22.15 10.14 9.13
N ILE A 195 -21.17 10.03 8.23
CA ILE A 195 -20.35 11.13 7.75
C ILE A 195 -20.60 11.26 6.24
N ARG A 196 -20.94 12.45 5.77
CA ARG A 196 -21.07 12.77 4.33
C ARG A 196 -19.71 13.13 3.71
N LYS A 197 -19.64 13.07 2.39
CA LYS A 197 -18.41 13.29 1.60
C LYS A 197 -17.74 14.65 1.81
N ASP A 198 -18.48 15.66 2.24
CA ASP A 198 -17.98 17.00 2.60
C ASP A 198 -17.48 17.13 4.05
N GLY A 199 -17.61 16.08 4.89
CA GLY A 199 -17.30 16.14 6.32
C GLY A 199 -18.51 16.47 7.22
N THR A 200 -19.72 16.60 6.67
CA THR A 200 -20.91 16.80 7.52
C THR A 200 -21.22 15.51 8.30
N LEU A 201 -21.15 15.59 9.63
CA LEU A 201 -21.65 14.59 10.55
C LEU A 201 -23.19 14.66 10.59
N ILE A 202 -23.85 13.50 10.57
CA ILE A 202 -25.31 13.36 10.58
C ILE A 202 -25.71 12.43 11.73
N PHE A 203 -26.68 12.84 12.55
CA PHE A 203 -27.22 12.04 13.64
C PHE A 203 -28.76 12.07 13.64
N GLY A 204 -29.41 10.91 13.81
CA GLY A 204 -30.86 10.80 13.95
C GLY A 204 -31.51 9.87 12.92
N TYR A 205 -32.74 10.18 12.49
CA TYR A 205 -33.56 9.32 11.62
C TYR A 205 -33.54 9.80 10.16
N LEU A 206 -33.24 8.88 9.25
CA LEU A 206 -33.10 9.13 7.81
C LEU A 206 -34.15 8.36 7.00
N SER A 207 -34.57 8.89 5.85
CA SER A 207 -35.27 8.09 4.83
C SER A 207 -34.27 7.38 3.90
N GLU A 208 -34.71 6.29 3.26
CA GLU A 208 -33.90 5.59 2.27
C GLU A 208 -33.45 6.53 1.13
N GLU A 209 -34.28 7.47 0.71
CA GLU A 209 -33.92 8.54 -0.25
C GLU A 209 -32.73 9.41 0.20
N GLU A 210 -32.56 9.65 1.50
CA GLU A 210 -31.44 10.44 2.04
C GLU A 210 -30.14 9.63 2.16
N VAL A 211 -30.28 8.31 2.34
CA VAL A 211 -29.18 7.32 2.42
C VAL A 211 -28.65 6.99 1.03
N LEU A 212 -29.55 6.87 0.04
CA LEU A 212 -29.24 6.64 -1.37
C LEU A 212 -28.93 7.93 -2.15
N ALA A 213 -28.86 9.08 -1.49
CA ALA A 213 -28.59 10.37 -2.11
C ALA A 213 -27.21 10.40 -2.79
N THR A 214 -27.19 10.68 -4.09
CA THR A 214 -25.97 10.78 -4.91
C THR A 214 -25.28 12.15 -4.78
N GLU A 215 -26.02 13.18 -4.35
CA GLU A 215 -25.48 14.48 -4.00
C GLU A 215 -25.00 14.48 -2.54
N ASN A 216 -23.74 14.85 -2.34
CA ASN A 216 -23.02 14.74 -1.06
C ASN A 216 -23.27 13.41 -0.31
N PRO A 217 -22.91 12.24 -0.91
CA PRO A 217 -23.27 10.94 -0.39
C PRO A 217 -22.58 10.64 0.95
N PHE A 218 -23.11 9.68 1.69
CA PHE A 218 -22.43 9.12 2.86
C PHE A 218 -21.12 8.43 2.46
N VAL A 219 -20.04 8.71 3.21
CA VAL A 219 -18.78 7.96 3.14
C VAL A 219 -18.68 6.91 4.26
N GLN A 220 -19.33 7.17 5.40
CA GLN A 220 -19.52 6.21 6.48
C GLN A 220 -20.97 6.32 6.99
N LEU A 221 -21.62 5.20 7.31
CA LEU A 221 -22.96 5.17 7.92
C LEU A 221 -23.14 3.88 8.72
N VAL A 222 -23.70 4.00 9.92
CA VAL A 222 -24.06 2.87 10.80
C VAL A 222 -25.39 3.17 11.49
N SER A 223 -26.19 2.14 11.72
CA SER A 223 -27.42 2.22 12.51
C SER A 223 -27.22 1.63 13.91
N GLY A 224 -27.64 2.38 14.91
CA GLY A 224 -27.79 1.94 16.30
C GLY A 224 -29.26 1.69 16.63
N VAL A 225 -29.61 1.75 17.91
CA VAL A 225 -30.99 1.78 18.41
C VAL A 225 -31.03 2.71 19.61
N GLY A 226 -31.86 3.74 19.57
CA GLY A 226 -31.95 4.78 20.60
C GLY A 226 -31.07 6.00 20.32
N TRP A 227 -31.68 7.11 19.93
CA TRP A 227 -31.04 8.43 19.90
C TRP A 227 -30.96 8.98 21.34
N LEU A 228 -29.74 9.08 21.88
CA LEU A 228 -29.47 9.42 23.29
C LEU A 228 -29.56 10.92 23.54
N LEU A 229 -28.84 11.70 22.73
CA LEU A 229 -28.71 13.14 22.83
C LEU A 229 -29.03 13.77 21.50
N ARG A 230 -29.90 14.79 21.51
CA ARG A 230 -30.22 15.65 20.38
C ARG A 230 -30.03 17.11 20.78
N ASP A 231 -29.13 17.82 20.11
CA ASP A 231 -28.88 19.25 20.35
C ASP A 231 -28.57 19.56 21.84
N GLY A 232 -27.70 18.73 22.43
CA GLY A 232 -27.26 18.81 23.83
C GLY A 232 -28.29 18.32 24.86
N GLU A 233 -29.46 17.84 24.45
CA GLU A 233 -30.55 17.43 25.34
C GLU A 233 -30.92 15.96 25.23
N VAL A 234 -31.35 15.36 26.35
CA VAL A 234 -31.69 13.93 26.43
C VAL A 234 -32.94 13.62 25.60
N TYR A 235 -32.80 12.68 24.67
CA TYR A 235 -33.80 12.35 23.65
C TYR A 235 -34.35 10.92 23.75
N VAL A 236 -33.97 10.19 24.81
CA VAL A 236 -34.32 8.76 25.01
C VAL A 236 -35.84 8.53 25.02
N ASN A 237 -36.64 9.41 25.63
CA ASN A 237 -38.12 9.30 25.63
C ASN A 237 -38.71 9.39 24.22
N GLN A 238 -38.19 10.32 23.41
CA GLN A 238 -38.62 10.57 22.05
C GLN A 238 -38.18 9.42 21.14
N SER A 239 -37.03 8.81 21.42
CA SER A 239 -36.58 7.57 20.76
C SER A 239 -37.46 6.37 21.07
N GLN A 240 -38.00 6.23 22.29
CA GLN A 240 -38.98 5.18 22.58
C GLN A 240 -40.24 5.31 21.69
N VAL A 241 -40.72 6.53 21.42
CA VAL A 241 -41.85 6.77 20.53
C VAL A 241 -41.47 6.61 19.04
N ALA A 242 -40.25 6.98 18.66
CA ALA A 242 -39.78 6.91 17.28
C ALA A 242 -39.34 5.51 16.82
N GLU A 243 -38.85 4.67 17.73
CA GLU A 243 -38.18 3.40 17.43
C GLU A 243 -38.93 2.16 17.97
N CYS A 244 -39.97 2.31 18.81
CA CYS A 244 -40.87 1.21 19.18
C CYS A 244 -42.06 1.13 18.23
N ASP A 245 -42.50 -0.08 17.90
CA ASP A 245 -43.70 -0.33 17.08
C ASP A 245 -44.96 -0.37 17.97
N GLU A 246 -46.07 0.24 17.53
CA GLU A 246 -47.36 0.23 18.26
C GLU A 246 -47.93 -1.20 18.47
N THR A 247 -47.47 -2.18 17.69
CA THR A 247 -47.96 -3.58 17.75
C THR A 247 -47.14 -4.50 18.66
N GLN A 248 -46.00 -4.05 19.19
CA GLN A 248 -45.18 -4.85 20.12
C GLN A 248 -45.60 -4.63 21.58
N GLU A 249 -45.39 -5.64 22.43
CA GLU A 249 -45.52 -5.46 23.89
C GLU A 249 -44.44 -4.48 24.36
N THR A 250 -44.84 -3.25 24.68
CA THR A 250 -43.96 -2.10 25.00
C THR A 250 -42.92 -2.37 26.09
N GLY A 251 -43.17 -3.37 26.94
CA GLY A 251 -42.25 -3.80 27.99
C GLY A 251 -40.90 -4.33 27.49
N THR A 252 -40.77 -4.81 26.24
CA THR A 252 -39.48 -5.30 25.71
C THR A 252 -38.50 -4.14 25.43
N PHE A 253 -38.97 -3.12 24.71
CA PHE A 253 -38.17 -1.94 24.41
C PHE A 253 -37.92 -1.09 25.67
N ASP A 254 -38.92 -0.92 26.53
CA ASP A 254 -38.75 -0.26 27.84
C ASP A 254 -37.72 -1.00 28.71
N THR A 255 -37.76 -2.33 28.77
CA THR A 255 -36.73 -3.13 29.45
C THR A 255 -35.36 -2.86 28.84
N PHE A 256 -35.21 -2.88 27.51
CA PHE A 256 -33.94 -2.57 26.85
C PHE A 256 -33.40 -1.17 27.16
N VAL A 257 -34.28 -0.17 27.30
CA VAL A 257 -33.93 1.21 27.66
C VAL A 257 -33.49 1.32 29.12
N ASN A 258 -34.26 0.70 30.03
CA ASN A 258 -34.15 0.87 31.48
C ASN A 258 -33.19 -0.11 32.17
N ILE A 259 -32.90 -1.27 31.56
CA ILE A 259 -31.99 -2.27 32.13
C ILE A 259 -30.53 -1.78 32.10
N VAL A 260 -29.80 -2.05 33.18
CA VAL A 260 -28.37 -1.76 33.27
C VAL A 260 -27.59 -2.87 32.56
N SER A 261 -26.69 -2.52 31.65
CA SER A 261 -25.85 -3.48 30.93
C SER A 261 -24.55 -2.83 30.43
N ALA A 262 -23.70 -3.59 29.74
CA ALA A 262 -22.62 -3.00 28.95
C ALA A 262 -23.22 -2.23 27.76
N ARG A 263 -22.66 -1.06 27.43
CA ARG A 263 -23.21 -0.15 26.41
C ARG A 263 -22.08 0.44 25.57
N THR A 264 -22.36 0.68 24.29
CA THR A 264 -21.49 1.49 23.43
C THR A 264 -22.30 2.58 22.73
N ALA A 265 -21.66 3.68 22.39
CA ALA A 265 -22.29 4.81 21.70
C ALA A 265 -21.29 5.54 20.79
N VAL A 266 -21.84 6.32 19.85
CA VAL A 266 -21.10 7.28 19.02
C VAL A 266 -21.84 8.62 19.03
N GLY A 267 -21.09 9.71 19.14
CA GLY A 267 -21.59 11.07 19.19
C GLY A 267 -20.55 12.09 18.71
N HIS A 268 -20.78 13.38 18.95
CA HIS A 268 -19.81 14.43 18.69
C HIS A 268 -19.89 15.58 19.71
N ASP A 269 -18.81 16.34 19.86
CA ASP A 269 -18.78 17.57 20.67
C ASP A 269 -19.15 18.83 19.86
N ARG A 270 -19.07 20.01 20.49
CA ARG A 270 -19.35 21.30 19.82
C ARG A 270 -18.30 21.68 18.77
N GLN A 271 -17.10 21.13 18.87
CA GLN A 271 -15.97 21.35 17.98
C GLN A 271 -16.05 20.48 16.72
N GLY A 272 -16.96 19.49 16.70
CA GLY A 272 -17.10 18.54 15.61
C GLY A 272 -16.14 17.35 15.72
N GLN A 273 -15.48 17.17 16.86
CA GLN A 273 -14.69 15.98 17.15
C GLN A 273 -15.64 14.81 17.44
N LEU A 274 -15.34 13.65 16.84
CA LEU A 274 -16.18 12.47 17.00
C LEU A 274 -15.87 11.83 18.36
N VAL A 275 -16.92 11.43 19.07
CA VAL A 275 -16.84 10.88 20.42
C VAL A 275 -17.30 9.43 20.37
N LEU A 276 -16.40 8.49 20.64
CA LEU A 276 -16.72 7.07 20.84
C LEU A 276 -16.79 6.79 22.34
N PHE A 277 -17.84 6.09 22.77
CA PHE A 277 -18.06 5.75 24.17
C PHE A 277 -18.28 4.25 24.34
N HIS A 278 -17.66 3.69 25.38
CA HIS A 278 -17.80 2.30 25.81
C HIS A 278 -17.93 2.25 27.33
N ALA A 279 -18.85 1.44 27.85
CA ALA A 279 -18.98 1.13 29.27
C ALA A 279 -19.14 -0.39 29.49
N ASP A 280 -18.29 -0.94 30.36
CA ASP A 280 -18.36 -2.35 30.78
C ASP A 280 -19.55 -2.60 31.71
N GLY A 281 -20.15 -3.78 31.58
CA GLY A 281 -21.35 -4.14 32.32
C GLY A 281 -21.69 -5.62 32.24
N GLN A 282 -22.97 -5.93 32.49
CA GLN A 282 -23.62 -7.22 32.22
C GLN A 282 -25.13 -7.03 32.49
N SER A 283 -25.99 -7.51 31.59
CA SER A 283 -27.43 -7.18 31.62
C SER A 283 -28.09 -7.57 32.95
N GLY A 284 -28.73 -6.59 33.60
CA GLY A 284 -29.38 -6.72 34.90
C GLY A 284 -28.44 -6.70 36.11
N VAL A 285 -27.12 -6.58 35.92
CA VAL A 285 -26.13 -6.72 37.00
C VAL A 285 -25.13 -5.55 37.08
N ARG A 286 -24.57 -5.09 35.96
CA ARG A 286 -23.48 -4.10 35.91
C ARG A 286 -23.60 -3.18 34.68
N GLY A 287 -22.94 -2.03 34.71
CA GLY A 287 -22.93 -1.06 33.61
C GLY A 287 -24.07 -0.05 33.72
N LEU A 288 -24.57 0.45 32.57
CA LEU A 288 -25.49 1.58 32.49
C LEU A 288 -26.79 1.22 31.78
N ASN A 289 -27.86 1.92 32.13
CA ASN A 289 -29.03 2.02 31.26
C ASN A 289 -28.88 3.23 30.30
N LEU A 290 -29.83 3.43 29.38
CA LEU A 290 -29.67 4.49 28.37
C LEU A 290 -29.77 5.90 28.96
N TRP A 291 -30.50 6.09 30.07
CA TRP A 291 -30.61 7.36 30.78
C TRP A 291 -29.28 7.79 31.39
N GLU A 292 -28.68 6.92 32.19
CA GLU A 292 -27.40 7.19 32.87
C GLU A 292 -26.26 7.43 31.87
N MET A 293 -26.29 6.75 30.72
CA MET A 293 -25.35 6.99 29.62
C MET A 293 -25.60 8.33 28.92
N ALA A 294 -26.86 8.70 28.64
CA ALA A 294 -27.19 9.98 28.02
C ALA A 294 -26.77 11.16 28.90
N ASP A 295 -27.10 11.12 30.20
CA ASP A 295 -26.69 12.16 31.15
C ASP A 295 -25.16 12.25 31.27
N PHE A 296 -24.45 11.12 31.38
CA PHE A 296 -22.98 11.09 31.44
C PHE A 296 -22.32 11.71 30.19
N LEU A 297 -22.88 11.47 29.01
CA LEU A 297 -22.39 12.08 27.76
C LEU A 297 -22.73 13.59 27.70
N LYS A 298 -23.91 13.99 28.17
CA LYS A 298 -24.34 15.40 28.25
C LYS A 298 -23.44 16.22 29.17
N GLU A 299 -23.11 15.68 30.35
CA GLU A 299 -22.15 16.27 31.29
C GLU A 299 -20.77 16.52 30.65
N ARG A 300 -20.39 15.75 29.63
CA ARG A 300 -19.12 15.84 28.90
C ARG A 300 -19.22 16.64 27.60
N GLY A 301 -20.28 17.43 27.43
CA GLY A 301 -20.43 18.38 26.33
C GLY A 301 -20.77 17.76 24.97
N VAL A 302 -21.13 16.48 24.94
CA VAL A 302 -21.58 15.79 23.72
C VAL A 302 -22.92 16.38 23.25
N VAL A 303 -23.02 16.73 21.97
CA VAL A 303 -24.15 17.47 21.40
C VAL A 303 -25.19 16.53 20.81
N ASN A 304 -24.78 15.62 19.93
CA ASN A 304 -25.62 14.52 19.46
C ASN A 304 -24.92 13.18 19.70
N ALA A 305 -25.67 12.14 20.07
CA ALA A 305 -25.16 10.77 20.27
C ALA A 305 -26.23 9.70 20.09
N ILE A 306 -25.87 8.53 19.56
CA ILE A 306 -26.74 7.35 19.44
C ILE A 306 -26.14 6.14 20.19
N ASN A 307 -27.01 5.28 20.73
CA ASN A 307 -26.61 3.99 21.31
C ASN A 307 -26.40 2.94 20.20
N LEU A 308 -25.30 2.19 20.31
CA LEU A 308 -24.90 1.09 19.42
C LEU A 308 -25.12 -0.26 20.14
N ASP A 309 -24.62 -1.37 19.57
CA ASP A 309 -24.81 -2.69 20.18
C ASP A 309 -24.10 -2.84 21.54
N GLY A 310 -24.64 -3.69 22.41
CA GLY A 310 -24.29 -3.76 23.83
C GLY A 310 -24.39 -5.18 24.43
N GLY A 311 -24.48 -5.26 25.76
CA GLY A 311 -24.31 -6.53 26.48
C GLY A 311 -22.98 -7.20 26.08
N GLY A 312 -22.99 -8.50 25.82
CA GLY A 312 -21.79 -9.24 25.42
C GLY A 312 -21.17 -8.81 24.08
N SER A 313 -21.85 -7.99 23.27
CA SER A 313 -21.25 -7.38 22.07
C SER A 313 -20.28 -6.24 22.42
N ALA A 314 -20.44 -5.59 23.58
CA ALA A 314 -19.69 -4.40 23.98
C ALA A 314 -18.19 -4.70 24.12
N THR A 315 -17.43 -4.27 23.12
CA THR A 315 -16.02 -4.62 22.94
C THR A 315 -15.24 -3.38 22.53
N PHE A 316 -14.14 -3.09 23.22
CA PHE A 316 -13.25 -1.96 22.97
C PHE A 316 -11.80 -2.46 22.83
N VAL A 317 -11.13 -2.01 21.77
CA VAL A 317 -9.83 -2.52 21.31
C VAL A 317 -8.90 -1.33 21.07
N VAL A 318 -7.66 -1.41 21.57
CA VAL A 318 -6.62 -0.38 21.38
C VAL A 318 -5.40 -1.03 20.76
N ASN A 319 -4.88 -0.44 19.67
CA ASN A 319 -3.76 -0.97 18.88
C ASN A 319 -3.88 -2.47 18.54
N GLY A 320 -5.11 -2.93 18.24
CA GLY A 320 -5.40 -4.32 17.90
C GLY A 320 -5.52 -5.31 19.05
N SER A 321 -5.43 -4.88 20.32
CA SER A 321 -5.62 -5.73 21.51
C SER A 321 -6.89 -5.36 22.30
N LEU A 322 -7.62 -6.34 22.81
CA LEU A 322 -8.76 -6.15 23.73
C LEU A 322 -8.36 -5.29 24.95
N ALA A 323 -9.15 -4.25 25.22
CA ALA A 323 -8.88 -3.24 26.24
C ALA A 323 -10.05 -3.01 27.21
N ASN A 324 -11.03 -3.92 27.26
CA ASN A 324 -12.16 -3.88 28.19
C ASN A 324 -12.47 -5.25 28.80
N TYR A 325 -13.51 -5.34 29.62
CA TYR A 325 -14.01 -6.60 30.19
C TYR A 325 -15.37 -7.01 29.57
N PRO A 326 -15.36 -7.81 28.48
CA PRO A 326 -16.58 -8.39 27.90
C PRO A 326 -17.45 -9.13 28.92
N SER A 327 -18.75 -9.24 28.62
CA SER A 327 -19.73 -9.82 29.54
C SER A 327 -20.22 -11.21 29.17
N ASP A 328 -20.01 -11.70 27.95
CA ASP A 328 -20.22 -13.13 27.63
C ASP A 328 -19.16 -14.01 28.33
N HIS A 329 -19.54 -15.22 28.71
CA HIS A 329 -18.61 -16.24 29.20
C HIS A 329 -17.96 -17.03 28.05
N CYS A 330 -16.81 -17.65 28.30
CA CYS A 330 -16.08 -18.44 27.30
C CYS A 330 -16.63 -19.87 27.15
N VAL A 331 -16.65 -20.40 25.91
CA VAL A 331 -17.11 -21.77 25.60
C VAL A 331 -16.23 -22.85 26.23
N LEU A 332 -14.92 -22.63 26.33
CA LEU A 332 -13.96 -23.62 26.85
C LEU A 332 -13.97 -23.71 28.38
N ASP A 333 -14.14 -22.58 29.06
CA ASP A 333 -14.17 -22.45 30.51
C ASP A 333 -15.07 -21.25 30.88
N PRO A 334 -16.33 -21.49 31.32
CA PRO A 334 -17.27 -20.44 31.67
C PRO A 334 -16.90 -19.61 32.91
N THR A 335 -15.74 -19.81 33.55
CA THR A 335 -15.24 -18.86 34.56
C THR A 335 -14.61 -17.61 33.94
N TRP A 336 -14.12 -17.71 32.69
CA TRP A 336 -13.54 -16.58 31.95
C TRP A 336 -14.59 -15.86 31.09
N ARG A 337 -14.28 -14.62 30.74
CA ARG A 337 -15.07 -13.78 29.83
C ARG A 337 -14.39 -13.67 28.47
N CYS A 338 -15.19 -13.68 27.40
CA CYS A 338 -14.71 -13.73 26.02
C CYS A 338 -15.38 -12.64 25.17
N PRO A 339 -14.65 -11.96 24.27
CA PRO A 339 -15.26 -11.03 23.31
C PRO A 339 -16.17 -11.79 22.34
N ARG A 340 -17.31 -11.20 22.00
CA ARG A 340 -18.28 -11.79 21.08
C ARG A 340 -17.81 -11.64 19.62
N SER A 341 -18.11 -12.65 18.80
CA SER A 341 -18.07 -12.49 17.33
C SER A 341 -19.24 -11.60 16.91
N ILE A 342 -18.97 -10.34 16.62
CA ILE A 342 -19.94 -9.29 16.27
C ILE A 342 -20.05 -9.11 14.75
N SER A 343 -20.75 -8.07 14.33
CA SER A 343 -20.97 -7.68 12.93
C SER A 343 -20.06 -6.51 12.55
N THR A 344 -20.61 -5.32 12.28
CA THR A 344 -19.82 -4.14 11.91
C THR A 344 -18.94 -3.66 13.06
N VAL A 345 -17.82 -3.01 12.71
CA VAL A 345 -16.84 -2.44 13.63
C VAL A 345 -16.66 -0.96 13.33
N LEU A 346 -16.55 -0.14 14.37
CA LEU A 346 -16.13 1.25 14.26
C LEU A 346 -14.61 1.31 14.47
N CYS A 347 -13.87 1.81 13.49
CA CYS A 347 -12.41 1.86 13.49
C CYS A 347 -11.93 3.31 13.41
N VAL A 348 -11.04 3.70 14.31
CA VAL A 348 -10.26 4.94 14.25
C VAL A 348 -8.84 4.58 13.84
N HIS A 349 -8.35 5.16 12.75
CA HIS A 349 -7.06 4.83 12.13
C HIS A 349 -6.33 6.11 11.68
N GLU A 350 -5.04 6.00 11.34
CA GLU A 350 -4.38 7.10 10.63
C GLU A 350 -4.95 7.25 9.21
N PRO A 351 -5.06 8.47 8.66
CA PRO A 351 -5.51 8.67 7.29
C PRO A 351 -4.64 7.92 6.28
N ALA A 352 -5.27 7.15 5.39
CA ALA A 352 -4.55 6.38 4.38
C ALA A 352 -4.04 7.28 3.25
N CYS A 353 -2.83 7.02 2.76
CA CYS A 353 -2.30 7.63 1.55
C CYS A 353 -2.94 7.03 0.28
N GLN A 354 -2.86 7.77 -0.84
CA GLN A 354 -3.28 7.31 -2.15
C GLN A 354 -2.11 7.43 -3.15
N PRO A 355 -1.53 6.31 -3.62
CA PRO A 355 -1.76 4.93 -3.18
C PRO A 355 -1.20 4.68 -1.76
N GLN A 356 -1.68 3.64 -1.08
CA GLN A 356 -1.32 3.35 0.32
C GLN A 356 0.19 3.18 0.56
N ASN A 357 0.91 2.66 -0.44
CA ASN A 357 2.34 2.41 -0.38
C ASN A 357 3.21 3.57 -0.92
N CYS A 358 2.62 4.73 -1.21
CA CYS A 358 3.33 5.87 -1.84
C CYS A 358 4.14 5.45 -3.07
N SER A 359 3.50 4.65 -3.94
CA SER A 359 4.03 4.07 -5.17
C SER A 359 5.22 3.10 -4.99
N GLY A 360 5.59 2.77 -3.74
CA GLY A 360 6.82 2.06 -3.39
C GLY A 360 8.01 2.99 -3.14
N HIS A 361 7.83 4.30 -3.32
CA HIS A 361 8.88 5.32 -3.33
C HIS A 361 8.72 6.37 -2.22
N GLY A 362 7.99 6.04 -1.16
CA GLY A 362 7.84 6.88 0.03
C GLY A 362 7.25 6.13 1.22
N HIS A 363 7.13 6.81 2.35
CA HIS A 363 6.36 6.36 3.52
C HIS A 363 5.12 7.24 3.70
N CYS A 364 4.05 6.66 4.26
CA CYS A 364 2.82 7.38 4.55
C CYS A 364 2.82 7.87 6.00
N THR A 365 2.46 9.13 6.22
CA THR A 365 2.16 9.68 7.56
C THR A 365 0.97 10.61 7.47
N LEU A 366 -0.06 10.41 8.32
CA LEU A 366 -1.26 11.27 8.37
C LEU A 366 -1.96 11.46 6.99
N GLY A 367 -1.86 10.47 6.10
CA GLY A 367 -2.41 10.49 4.74
C GLY A 367 -1.65 11.36 3.74
N ARG A 368 -0.40 11.73 4.05
CA ARG A 368 0.55 12.36 3.14
C ARG A 368 1.71 11.41 2.86
N CYS A 369 2.11 11.30 1.60
CA CYS A 369 3.33 10.62 1.21
C CYS A 369 4.57 11.50 1.43
N HIS A 370 5.60 10.90 2.02
CA HIS A 370 6.92 11.47 2.21
C HIS A 370 7.91 10.60 1.42
N CYS A 371 8.39 11.14 0.29
CA CYS A 371 9.14 10.37 -0.70
C CYS A 371 10.56 10.03 -0.22
N HIS A 372 11.09 8.92 -0.72
CA HIS A 372 12.43 8.42 -0.43
C HIS A 372 13.44 8.95 -1.45
N GLY A 373 14.61 9.38 -0.97
CA GLY A 373 15.63 10.01 -1.80
C GLY A 373 15.25 11.43 -2.25
N ALA A 374 16.01 11.98 -3.20
CA ALA A 374 15.80 13.32 -3.74
C ALA A 374 15.02 13.33 -5.07
N PHE A 375 14.89 12.18 -5.73
CA PHE A 375 14.44 12.06 -7.12
C PHE A 375 12.98 11.63 -7.27
N TRP A 376 12.29 11.30 -6.18
CA TRP A 376 10.87 10.95 -6.19
C TRP A 376 10.03 12.12 -5.68
N SER A 377 9.05 12.55 -6.47
CA SER A 377 8.23 13.73 -6.23
C SER A 377 6.75 13.48 -6.58
N GLY A 378 5.93 14.53 -6.49
CA GLY A 378 4.47 14.42 -6.58
C GLY A 378 3.79 13.99 -5.27
N PRO A 379 2.45 14.05 -5.19
CA PRO A 379 1.71 13.74 -3.96
C PRO A 379 1.67 12.23 -3.64
N ALA A 380 1.99 11.39 -4.61
CA ALA A 380 1.97 9.92 -4.52
C ALA A 380 3.36 9.28 -4.64
N CYS A 381 4.43 10.09 -4.73
CA CYS A 381 5.80 9.65 -5.03
C CYS A 381 5.90 8.83 -6.34
N ASP A 382 5.06 9.19 -7.31
CA ASP A 382 4.89 8.55 -8.62
C ASP A 382 5.66 9.27 -9.73
N VAL A 383 6.10 10.51 -9.49
CA VAL A 383 6.88 11.31 -10.44
C VAL A 383 8.37 11.14 -10.15
N LEU A 384 9.14 10.74 -11.17
CA LEU A 384 10.60 10.73 -11.12
C LEU A 384 11.14 12.06 -11.68
N ASP A 385 11.90 12.79 -10.86
CA ASP A 385 12.36 14.16 -11.08
C ASP A 385 13.85 14.27 -10.70
N CYS A 386 14.75 14.10 -11.66
CA CYS A 386 16.17 14.41 -11.50
C CYS A 386 16.50 15.89 -11.79
N GLY A 387 15.58 16.80 -11.50
CA GLY A 387 15.78 18.24 -11.61
C GLY A 387 15.90 18.76 -13.05
N PRO A 388 16.78 19.73 -13.34
CA PRO A 388 16.70 20.57 -14.53
C PRO A 388 16.74 19.77 -15.84
N SER A 389 15.62 19.83 -16.58
CA SER A 389 15.39 19.13 -17.85
C SER A 389 15.68 17.61 -17.79
N ASN A 390 15.54 17.01 -16.60
CA ASN A 390 15.77 15.59 -16.32
C ASN A 390 17.14 15.10 -16.80
N CYS A 391 18.20 15.33 -16.00
CA CYS A 391 19.60 15.09 -16.38
C CYS A 391 20.11 15.96 -17.53
N THR A 392 19.52 17.14 -17.73
CA THR A 392 19.91 18.15 -18.75
C THR A 392 20.00 17.66 -20.21
N LEU A 393 19.31 16.57 -20.56
CA LEU A 393 19.40 15.89 -21.86
C LEU A 393 20.79 15.29 -22.17
N HIS A 394 21.57 15.00 -21.13
CA HIS A 394 22.92 14.39 -21.19
C HIS A 394 23.02 13.14 -20.30
N GLY A 395 21.90 12.44 -20.13
CA GLY A 395 21.78 11.20 -19.36
C GLY A 395 20.33 10.75 -19.21
N MET A 396 20.15 9.61 -18.53
CA MET A 396 18.84 9.07 -18.16
C MET A 396 18.64 9.17 -16.65
N CYS A 397 17.48 9.66 -16.23
CA CYS A 397 17.07 9.69 -14.83
C CYS A 397 16.58 8.30 -14.40
N THR A 398 17.00 7.88 -13.21
CA THR A 398 16.66 6.59 -12.57
C THR A 398 16.32 6.78 -11.10
N ASP A 399 15.85 5.73 -10.43
CA ASP A 399 15.53 5.72 -9.00
C ASP A 399 16.73 6.05 -8.08
N VAL A 400 17.96 5.88 -8.60
CA VAL A 400 19.22 6.25 -7.94
C VAL A 400 19.83 7.58 -8.42
N GLY A 401 19.13 8.31 -9.31
CA GLY A 401 19.57 9.61 -9.85
C GLY A 401 19.93 9.55 -11.34
N CYS A 402 20.74 10.51 -11.80
CA CYS A 402 21.15 10.57 -13.21
C CYS A 402 22.29 9.60 -13.55
N ILE A 403 22.07 8.79 -14.59
CA ILE A 403 23.11 8.04 -15.29
C ILE A 403 23.49 8.84 -16.53
N CYS A 404 24.69 9.43 -16.54
CA CYS A 404 25.13 10.33 -17.60
C CYS A 404 25.59 9.60 -18.86
N ASP A 405 25.34 10.23 -20.02
CA ASP A 405 25.87 9.79 -21.30
C ASP A 405 27.40 9.92 -21.33
N ALA A 406 28.07 9.05 -22.08
CA ALA A 406 29.52 9.11 -22.25
C ALA A 406 29.97 10.51 -22.73
N GLY A 407 30.96 11.08 -22.04
CA GLY A 407 31.36 12.47 -22.23
C GLY A 407 30.79 13.47 -21.22
N TRP A 408 29.88 13.05 -20.33
CA TRP A 408 29.27 13.87 -19.27
C TRP A 408 29.38 13.23 -17.89
N THR A 409 29.31 14.05 -16.85
CA THR A 409 29.43 13.68 -15.44
C THR A 409 28.81 14.73 -14.51
N GLY A 410 28.87 14.47 -13.20
CA GLY A 410 28.21 15.26 -12.15
C GLY A 410 26.74 14.88 -11.93
N GLU A 411 26.19 15.24 -10.77
CA GLU A 411 24.91 14.72 -10.24
C GLU A 411 23.70 14.86 -11.19
N ASN A 412 23.68 15.90 -12.03
CA ASN A 412 22.63 16.17 -13.02
C ASN A 412 23.17 16.18 -14.48
N CYS A 413 24.33 15.57 -14.73
CA CYS A 413 25.02 15.50 -16.03
C CYS A 413 25.39 16.85 -16.67
N THR A 414 25.53 17.89 -15.83
CA THR A 414 25.83 19.26 -16.26
C THR A 414 27.28 19.51 -16.67
N GLN A 415 28.20 18.57 -16.41
CA GLN A 415 29.64 18.76 -16.58
C GLN A 415 30.15 17.86 -17.70
N ALA A 416 30.66 18.44 -18.79
CA ALA A 416 31.38 17.69 -19.81
C ALA A 416 32.74 17.22 -19.27
N CYS A 417 33.26 16.10 -19.79
CA CYS A 417 34.52 15.54 -19.31
C CYS A 417 35.69 16.53 -19.41
N THR A 418 36.47 16.61 -18.33
CA THR A 418 37.65 17.47 -18.27
C THR A 418 38.72 17.00 -19.26
N ASN A 419 39.45 17.94 -19.87
CA ASN A 419 40.45 17.60 -20.89
C ASN A 419 41.53 16.67 -20.32
N GLY A 420 41.61 15.44 -20.85
CA GLY A 420 42.39 14.35 -20.26
C GLY A 420 41.56 13.15 -19.77
N SER A 421 40.23 13.28 -19.75
CA SER A 421 39.26 12.22 -19.42
C SER A 421 38.19 12.06 -20.50
N TYR A 422 37.63 10.85 -20.65
CA TYR A 422 36.58 10.52 -21.60
C TYR A 422 35.70 9.35 -21.10
N GLY A 423 34.62 9.06 -21.83
CA GLY A 423 33.79 7.88 -21.64
C GLY A 423 32.73 8.02 -20.55
N ASP A 424 32.18 6.87 -20.11
CA ASP A 424 31.11 6.79 -19.12
C ASP A 424 31.55 7.41 -17.78
N SER A 425 30.81 8.39 -17.29
CA SER A 425 31.16 9.19 -16.09
C SER A 425 32.57 9.81 -16.12
N CYS A 426 33.20 9.92 -17.29
CA CYS A 426 34.60 10.34 -17.50
C CYS A 426 35.66 9.43 -16.84
N ALA A 427 35.36 8.14 -16.65
CA ALA A 427 36.23 7.20 -15.93
C ALA A 427 37.53 6.84 -16.69
N GLN A 428 37.55 6.98 -18.02
CA GLN A 428 38.67 6.60 -18.87
C GLN A 428 39.63 7.78 -19.07
N LYS A 429 40.94 7.53 -19.02
CA LYS A 429 41.98 8.56 -19.21
C LYS A 429 42.42 8.67 -20.67
N CYS A 430 42.37 9.86 -21.23
CA CYS A 430 42.88 10.15 -22.58
C CYS A 430 44.39 9.91 -22.67
N LEU A 431 44.84 9.30 -23.76
CA LEU A 431 46.25 8.98 -24.01
C LEU A 431 46.96 9.96 -24.96
N CYS A 432 46.25 10.99 -25.42
CA CYS A 432 46.75 11.99 -26.37
C CYS A 432 48.02 12.69 -25.86
N ARG A 433 49.00 12.83 -26.74
CA ARG A 433 50.29 13.51 -26.52
C ARG A 433 50.34 14.84 -27.26
N ASN A 434 51.40 15.61 -27.01
CA ASN A 434 51.71 16.85 -27.73
C ASN A 434 50.53 17.84 -27.80
N ASP A 435 49.77 17.95 -26.70
CA ASP A 435 48.56 18.78 -26.56
C ASP A 435 47.42 18.45 -27.56
N GLY A 436 47.35 17.20 -28.04
CA GLY A 436 46.24 16.70 -28.85
C GLY A 436 44.90 16.73 -28.11
N LYS A 437 43.86 17.25 -28.78
CA LYS A 437 42.52 17.38 -28.21
C LYS A 437 41.84 16.01 -28.18
N CYS A 438 41.46 15.56 -26.99
CA CYS A 438 40.70 14.32 -26.80
C CYS A 438 39.21 14.53 -27.12
N ASP A 439 38.58 13.53 -27.73
CA ASP A 439 37.13 13.39 -27.81
C ASP A 439 36.57 12.88 -26.46
N PRO A 440 35.64 13.59 -25.81
CA PRO A 440 35.17 13.23 -24.47
C PRO A 440 34.28 11.98 -24.46
N VAL A 441 33.73 11.54 -25.59
CA VAL A 441 32.86 10.36 -25.67
C VAL A 441 33.70 9.11 -25.90
N HIS A 442 34.61 9.14 -26.88
CA HIS A 442 35.31 7.96 -27.38
C HIS A 442 36.82 7.94 -27.11
N GLY A 443 37.41 9.04 -26.61
CA GLY A 443 38.83 9.12 -26.27
C GLY A 443 39.78 9.29 -27.46
N SER A 444 39.26 9.47 -28.67
CA SER A 444 40.06 9.65 -29.89
C SER A 444 40.76 11.01 -29.91
N CYS A 445 41.99 11.05 -30.44
CA CYS A 445 42.82 12.25 -30.42
C CYS A 445 42.76 13.02 -31.75
N THR A 446 42.49 14.31 -31.69
CA THR A 446 42.69 15.26 -32.80
C THR A 446 44.04 15.95 -32.63
N CYS A 447 44.96 15.71 -33.57
CA CYS A 447 46.35 16.12 -33.43
C CYS A 447 46.60 17.57 -33.88
N PRO A 448 47.41 18.34 -33.13
CA PRO A 448 47.69 19.73 -33.45
C PRO A 448 48.73 19.84 -34.57
N VAL A 449 48.99 21.07 -35.00
CA VAL A 449 49.83 21.35 -36.17
C VAL A 449 51.26 20.80 -36.01
N GLY A 450 51.61 19.85 -36.89
CA GLY A 450 52.92 19.18 -36.90
C GLY A 450 52.94 17.75 -36.37
N PHE A 451 51.81 17.17 -35.96
CA PHE A 451 51.73 15.82 -35.37
C PHE A 451 50.64 14.93 -36.00
N GLN A 452 50.88 13.62 -35.97
CA GLN A 452 49.96 12.53 -36.33
C GLN A 452 50.11 11.33 -35.38
N GLY A 453 49.45 10.22 -35.71
CA GLY A 453 49.38 9.00 -34.90
C GLY A 453 48.04 8.86 -34.17
N ILE A 454 47.78 7.71 -33.56
CA ILE A 454 46.51 7.43 -32.87
C ILE A 454 46.39 8.28 -31.59
N PHE A 455 47.53 8.59 -30.98
CA PHE A 455 47.67 9.39 -29.76
C PHE A 455 48.48 10.67 -29.98
N CYS A 456 48.63 11.12 -31.24
CA CYS A 456 49.44 12.28 -31.61
C CYS A 456 50.91 12.17 -31.21
N GLU A 457 51.42 10.93 -31.18
CA GLU A 457 52.75 10.56 -30.70
C GLU A 457 53.86 10.71 -31.76
N GLU A 458 53.51 10.90 -33.04
CA GLU A 458 54.43 11.06 -34.16
C GLU A 458 54.48 12.51 -34.68
N ASP A 459 55.66 12.97 -35.10
CA ASP A 459 55.80 14.17 -35.93
C ASP A 459 55.24 13.92 -37.36
N CYS A 460 54.81 14.98 -38.06
CA CYS A 460 54.36 14.81 -39.45
C CYS A 460 55.44 14.19 -40.35
N PRO A 461 55.07 13.24 -41.22
CA PRO A 461 55.99 12.68 -42.20
C PRO A 461 56.40 13.74 -43.23
N LEU A 462 57.62 13.60 -43.73
CA LEU A 462 58.20 14.53 -44.70
C LEU A 462 57.31 14.62 -45.95
N GLY A 463 56.98 15.85 -46.33
CA GLY A 463 56.01 16.13 -47.40
C GLY A 463 54.58 16.42 -46.93
N ARG A 464 54.30 16.41 -45.61
CA ARG A 464 53.00 16.78 -45.02
C ARG A 464 53.12 17.79 -43.88
N TYR A 465 52.07 18.57 -43.68
CA TYR A 465 51.98 19.58 -42.61
C TYR A 465 50.55 19.79 -42.10
N GLY A 466 50.42 20.58 -41.02
CA GLY A 466 49.13 21.02 -40.47
C GLY A 466 48.55 20.04 -39.43
N PRO A 467 47.27 20.18 -39.05
CA PRO A 467 46.63 19.33 -38.05
C PRO A 467 46.37 17.94 -38.65
N ASN A 468 46.64 16.88 -37.88
CA ASN A 468 46.65 15.48 -38.34
C ASN A 468 47.46 15.26 -39.65
N CYS A 469 48.41 16.15 -39.97
CA CYS A 469 49.25 16.12 -41.18
C CYS A 469 48.47 15.98 -42.52
N GLN A 470 47.25 16.50 -42.58
CA GLN A 470 46.33 16.28 -43.71
C GLN A 470 46.80 16.96 -45.01
N HIS A 471 47.52 18.08 -44.91
CA HIS A 471 47.90 18.89 -46.07
C HIS A 471 49.28 18.48 -46.64
N PRO A 472 49.41 18.28 -47.96
CA PRO A 472 50.70 18.03 -48.60
C PRO A 472 51.50 19.33 -48.79
N CYS A 473 52.83 19.26 -48.63
CA CYS A 473 53.74 20.37 -48.93
C CYS A 473 53.66 20.78 -50.42
N GLN A 474 53.65 22.10 -50.69
CA GLN A 474 53.55 22.65 -52.05
C GLN A 474 54.80 23.46 -52.42
N CYS A 475 55.98 22.87 -52.24
CA CYS A 475 57.26 23.56 -52.37
C CYS A 475 57.94 23.28 -53.73
N PRO A 476 58.31 24.32 -54.51
CA PRO A 476 59.03 24.12 -55.76
C PRO A 476 60.43 23.55 -55.47
N ASN A 477 60.77 22.45 -56.15
CA ASN A 477 62.05 21.73 -56.07
C ASN A 477 62.41 21.13 -54.68
N GLN A 478 61.50 21.12 -53.70
CA GLN A 478 61.71 20.47 -52.40
C GLN A 478 60.49 19.61 -52.02
N CYS A 479 60.70 18.33 -51.72
CA CYS A 479 59.63 17.40 -51.33
C CYS A 479 59.23 17.50 -49.84
N TYR A 480 59.72 18.51 -49.11
CA TYR A 480 59.49 18.72 -47.69
C TYR A 480 59.21 20.21 -47.40
N CYS A 481 58.63 20.48 -46.23
CA CYS A 481 58.29 21.81 -45.75
C CYS A 481 58.21 21.80 -44.21
N ASP A 482 58.07 22.96 -43.58
CA ASP A 482 57.83 23.05 -42.14
C ASP A 482 56.54 22.30 -41.75
N ARG A 483 56.66 21.34 -40.83
CA ARG A 483 55.57 20.44 -40.43
C ARG A 483 54.37 21.16 -39.79
N ARG A 484 54.56 22.34 -39.23
CA ARG A 484 53.49 23.09 -38.54
C ARG A 484 52.77 24.08 -39.46
N THR A 485 53.53 24.76 -40.31
CA THR A 485 53.09 25.93 -41.10
C THR A 485 53.01 25.70 -42.61
N GLY A 486 53.64 24.65 -43.13
CA GLY A 486 53.76 24.41 -44.57
C GLY A 486 54.84 25.23 -45.28
N SER A 487 55.61 26.04 -44.54
CA SER A 487 56.64 26.93 -45.10
C SER A 487 57.76 26.15 -45.79
N CYS A 488 58.13 26.56 -47.00
CA CYS A 488 59.26 26.01 -47.76
C CYS A 488 60.62 26.54 -47.32
N ASN A 489 60.67 27.54 -46.43
CA ASN A 489 61.89 28.17 -45.98
C ASN A 489 62.34 27.55 -44.65
N ILE A 490 62.95 26.35 -44.71
CA ILE A 490 63.51 25.66 -43.54
C ILE A 490 64.98 25.27 -43.74
N SER A 491 65.77 25.42 -42.68
CA SER A 491 67.15 24.91 -42.59
C SER A 491 67.13 23.51 -41.96
N LEU A 492 67.20 22.47 -42.79
CA LEU A 492 67.24 21.08 -42.35
C LEU A 492 68.64 20.70 -41.83
N ASP A 493 68.73 19.85 -40.80
CA ASP A 493 70.02 19.33 -40.35
C ASP A 493 70.68 18.45 -41.43
N SER A 494 71.99 18.63 -41.56
CA SER A 494 72.90 17.92 -42.47
C SER A 494 72.73 16.39 -42.46
N ALA A 495 72.56 15.79 -41.29
CA ALA A 495 72.39 14.34 -41.14
C ALA A 495 71.01 13.83 -41.63
N VAL A 496 70.00 14.71 -41.72
CA VAL A 496 68.68 14.38 -42.28
C VAL A 496 68.72 14.51 -43.80
N LEU A 497 69.44 15.48 -44.34
CA LEU A 497 69.58 15.70 -45.78
C LEU A 497 70.30 14.52 -46.49
N ASP A 498 71.33 13.94 -45.85
CA ASP A 498 72.02 12.74 -46.35
C ASP A 498 71.14 11.46 -46.26
N LYS A 499 70.22 11.37 -45.30
CA LYS A 499 69.22 10.28 -45.28
C LYS A 499 68.17 10.46 -46.39
N LEU A 500 67.73 11.69 -46.62
CA LEU A 500 66.78 12.03 -47.69
C LEU A 500 67.34 11.77 -49.09
N SER A 501 68.61 12.12 -49.36
CA SER A 501 69.24 11.87 -50.66
C SER A 501 69.34 10.37 -50.97
N ARG A 502 69.73 9.56 -49.99
CA ARG A 502 69.78 8.08 -50.09
C ARG A 502 68.39 7.47 -50.27
N ALA A 503 67.38 7.95 -49.53
CA ALA A 503 66.01 7.51 -49.69
C ALA A 503 65.43 7.83 -51.09
N GLY A 504 65.71 9.04 -51.61
CA GLY A 504 65.34 9.43 -52.97
C GLY A 504 66.00 8.54 -54.04
N LEU A 505 67.27 8.20 -53.87
CA LEU A 505 67.98 7.25 -54.74
C LEU A 505 67.39 5.83 -54.70
N CYS A 506 66.99 5.33 -53.52
CA CYS A 506 66.27 4.06 -53.41
C CYS A 506 64.89 4.11 -54.10
N LEU A 507 64.12 5.19 -53.93
CA LEU A 507 62.80 5.33 -54.55
C LEU A 507 62.87 5.44 -56.08
N LEU A 508 63.95 6.02 -56.62
CA LEU A 508 64.24 6.03 -58.06
C LEU A 508 64.63 4.65 -58.63
N GLN A 509 64.97 3.68 -57.79
CA GLN A 509 65.17 2.28 -58.18
C GLN A 509 63.93 1.40 -57.87
N ALA A 510 63.01 1.85 -57.01
CA ALA A 510 61.82 1.12 -56.61
C ALA A 510 60.68 1.12 -57.65
N THR A 511 60.81 1.85 -58.77
CA THR A 511 59.79 1.92 -59.82
C THR A 511 59.78 0.70 -60.76
N SER A 512 59.84 -0.52 -60.21
CA SER A 512 59.51 -1.75 -60.95
C SER A 512 59.00 -2.86 -60.04
N LYS A 513 57.74 -3.26 -60.27
CA LYS A 513 57.08 -4.48 -59.77
C LYS A 513 57.12 -4.76 -58.24
N GLU A 514 56.09 -4.30 -57.55
CA GLU A 514 55.35 -5.23 -56.70
C GLU A 514 54.23 -5.87 -57.52
N GLU A 515 54.50 -7.04 -58.12
CA GLU A 515 53.42 -7.93 -58.56
C GLU A 515 52.80 -8.58 -57.32
N PHE A 516 51.54 -8.27 -57.05
CA PHE A 516 50.80 -8.75 -55.88
C PHE A 516 50.68 -10.29 -55.89
N LEU A 517 51.64 -10.97 -55.25
CA LEU A 517 51.97 -12.37 -55.55
C LEU A 517 51.07 -13.42 -54.86
N PHE A 518 49.79 -13.11 -54.69
CA PHE A 518 48.76 -14.11 -54.42
C PHE A 518 48.19 -14.66 -55.73
N SER A 519 48.85 -15.69 -56.25
CA SER A 519 48.40 -16.47 -57.41
C SER A 519 46.91 -16.83 -57.31
N LYS A 520 46.18 -16.85 -58.44
CA LYS A 520 44.74 -17.20 -58.51
C LYS A 520 44.40 -18.48 -57.74
N LYS A 521 45.31 -19.46 -57.67
CA LYS A 521 45.13 -20.70 -56.90
C LYS A 521 44.99 -20.47 -55.40
N VAL A 522 45.70 -19.49 -54.83
CA VAL A 522 45.66 -19.17 -53.40
C VAL A 522 44.43 -18.33 -53.06
N TRP A 523 44.02 -17.39 -53.90
CA TRP A 523 42.73 -16.70 -53.74
C TRP A 523 41.55 -17.70 -53.79
N VAL A 524 41.58 -18.66 -54.72
CA VAL A 524 40.59 -19.76 -54.76
C VAL A 524 40.65 -20.62 -53.50
N ALA A 525 41.84 -20.94 -52.98
CA ALA A 525 41.99 -21.74 -51.75
C ALA A 525 41.50 -20.99 -50.49
N ILE A 526 41.78 -19.69 -50.36
CA ILE A 526 41.29 -18.85 -49.25
C ILE A 526 39.78 -18.70 -49.32
N SER A 527 39.21 -18.42 -50.50
CA SER A 527 37.76 -18.35 -50.69
C SER A 527 37.07 -19.69 -50.39
N LEU A 528 37.64 -20.83 -50.83
CA LEU A 528 37.13 -22.16 -50.48
C LEU A 528 37.23 -22.42 -48.96
N GLY A 529 38.34 -22.08 -48.33
CA GLY A 529 38.53 -22.23 -46.88
C GLY A 529 37.52 -21.41 -46.08
N LEU A 530 37.30 -20.14 -46.45
CA LEU A 530 36.29 -19.28 -45.84
C LEU A 530 34.86 -19.79 -46.08
N LEU A 531 34.55 -20.35 -47.25
CA LEU A 531 33.23 -20.92 -47.56
C LEU A 531 32.99 -22.23 -46.81
N VAL A 532 34.02 -23.05 -46.59
CA VAL A 532 33.99 -24.23 -45.71
C VAL A 532 33.80 -23.81 -44.24
N LEU A 533 34.51 -22.78 -43.77
CA LEU A 533 34.33 -22.24 -42.41
C LEU A 533 32.94 -21.61 -42.20
N LEU A 534 32.42 -20.88 -43.19
CA LEU A 534 31.05 -20.34 -43.15
C LEU A 534 30.00 -21.44 -43.17
N SER A 535 30.14 -22.46 -44.02
CA SER A 535 29.19 -23.59 -44.05
C SER A 535 29.26 -24.46 -42.80
N LEU A 536 30.44 -24.65 -42.19
CA LEU A 536 30.58 -25.25 -40.86
C LEU A 536 29.93 -24.39 -39.76
N SER A 537 30.14 -23.07 -39.79
CA SER A 537 29.51 -22.13 -38.85
C SER A 537 27.98 -22.15 -38.97
N VAL A 538 27.45 -22.13 -40.19
CA VAL A 538 26.00 -22.28 -40.46
C VAL A 538 25.51 -23.66 -40.00
N LEU A 539 26.24 -24.75 -40.25
CA LEU A 539 25.85 -26.08 -39.79
C LEU A 539 25.83 -26.19 -38.25
N VAL A 540 26.77 -25.56 -37.55
CA VAL A 540 26.80 -25.47 -36.09
C VAL A 540 25.63 -24.62 -35.57
N ASN A 541 25.38 -23.45 -36.15
CA ASN A 541 24.25 -22.59 -35.77
C ASN A 541 22.89 -23.23 -36.07
N VAL A 542 22.76 -23.96 -37.19
CA VAL A 542 21.56 -24.75 -37.51
C VAL A 542 21.40 -25.92 -36.53
N ARG A 543 22.48 -26.61 -36.12
CA ARG A 543 22.42 -27.63 -35.06
C ARG A 543 22.08 -27.05 -33.68
N LEU A 544 22.51 -25.82 -33.37
CA LEU A 544 22.12 -25.11 -32.15
C LEU A 544 20.65 -24.68 -32.21
N ALA A 545 20.17 -24.16 -33.33
CA ALA A 545 18.76 -23.83 -33.55
C ALA A 545 17.86 -25.07 -33.47
N LEU A 546 18.25 -26.19 -34.10
CA LEU A 546 17.51 -27.46 -34.04
C LEU A 546 17.55 -28.12 -32.66
N ARG A 547 18.60 -27.87 -31.85
CA ARG A 547 18.58 -28.20 -30.41
C ARG A 547 17.64 -27.29 -29.63
N SER A 548 17.65 -25.99 -29.91
CA SER A 548 16.79 -24.99 -29.26
C SER A 548 15.30 -25.25 -29.51
N THR A 549 14.90 -25.70 -30.72
CA THR A 549 13.52 -26.09 -31.00
C THR A 549 13.12 -27.40 -30.32
N ASN A 550 14.07 -28.19 -29.81
CA ASN A 550 13.81 -29.43 -29.08
C ASN A 550 13.84 -29.27 -27.55
N GLN A 551 13.89 -28.02 -27.05
CA GLN A 551 13.70 -27.66 -25.64
C GLN A 551 12.70 -26.50 -25.47
N ARG A 552 11.52 -26.65 -26.07
CA ARG A 552 10.34 -25.81 -25.75
C ARG A 552 9.07 -26.65 -25.55
N HIS A 553 9.09 -27.50 -24.53
CA HIS A 553 7.88 -27.85 -23.76
C HIS A 553 8.27 -28.43 -22.40
N GLU A 554 8.48 -27.56 -21.42
CA GLU A 554 7.99 -27.76 -20.04
C GLU A 554 7.94 -26.42 -19.31
N HIS A 555 7.00 -26.28 -18.36
CA HIS A 555 6.88 -25.08 -17.53
C HIS A 555 7.79 -25.19 -16.30
N GLY A 556 8.50 -24.12 -15.98
CA GLY A 556 9.10 -23.98 -14.66
C GLY A 556 8.01 -23.72 -13.62
N GLN A 557 7.64 -24.74 -12.85
CA GLN A 557 6.93 -24.57 -11.58
C GLN A 557 7.80 -25.02 -10.42
N TYR A 558 7.80 -24.18 -9.39
CA TYR A 558 8.21 -24.36 -8.00
C TYR A 558 8.81 -25.71 -7.59
N ILE A 559 10.07 -25.67 -7.13
CA ILE A 559 10.68 -26.77 -6.38
C ILE A 559 9.96 -26.88 -5.03
N SER A 560 9.20 -27.95 -4.83
CA SER A 560 8.77 -28.40 -3.52
C SER A 560 9.87 -29.25 -2.86
N VAL A 561 10.02 -29.13 -1.54
CA VAL A 561 10.96 -29.93 -0.74
C VAL A 561 10.17 -31.01 0.01
N PRO A 562 10.41 -32.30 -0.24
CA PRO A 562 9.86 -33.37 0.59
C PRO A 562 10.56 -33.39 1.96
N LEU A 563 9.82 -33.23 3.05
CA LEU A 563 10.32 -33.52 4.40
C LEU A 563 10.06 -34.98 4.73
N GLU A 564 11.09 -35.83 4.67
CA GLU A 564 10.93 -37.25 5.05
C GLU A 564 12.20 -37.88 5.64
N GLU A 565 12.91 -37.18 6.55
CA GLU A 565 13.92 -37.85 7.41
C GLU A 565 14.23 -37.15 8.76
N ILE A 566 13.24 -36.56 9.45
CA ILE A 566 13.40 -36.11 10.86
C ILE A 566 12.24 -36.60 11.74
N ASN A 567 12.42 -37.77 12.38
CA ASN A 567 11.71 -38.09 13.62
C ASN A 567 12.39 -39.21 14.45
N GLY A 568 13.06 -38.83 15.55
CA GLY A 568 13.33 -39.72 16.70
C GLY A 568 14.48 -40.72 16.63
N GLY A 569 15.69 -40.32 17.04
CA GLY A 569 16.83 -41.22 17.32
C GLY A 569 17.59 -40.78 18.57
N THR A 570 17.58 -41.60 19.63
CA THR A 570 18.00 -41.26 21.01
C THR A 570 19.52 -41.17 21.26
N LYS A 571 19.89 -40.61 22.43
CA LYS A 571 21.22 -40.46 23.08
C LYS A 571 21.96 -39.14 22.78
N GLU A 572 22.71 -38.53 23.72
CA GLU A 572 22.92 -38.83 25.16
C GLU A 572 23.17 -37.52 25.96
N ARG A 573 23.09 -37.58 27.30
CA ARG A 573 23.38 -36.42 28.19
C ARG A 573 24.82 -36.46 28.69
N ILE A 574 25.43 -35.28 28.93
CA ILE A 574 26.30 -34.98 30.10
C ILE A 574 26.56 -33.43 30.17
N PRO A 575 26.85 -32.84 31.36
CA PRO A 575 26.33 -31.50 31.72
C PRO A 575 27.44 -30.40 31.88
N PRO A 576 27.13 -29.16 32.34
CA PRO A 576 27.97 -27.98 32.08
C PRO A 576 28.99 -27.62 33.19
N ALA A 577 29.89 -26.69 32.84
CA ALA A 577 30.69 -25.84 33.71
C ALA A 577 30.48 -24.37 33.23
N ALA A 578 30.06 -23.41 34.07
CA ALA A 578 30.73 -22.73 35.20
C ALA A 578 31.36 -21.40 34.70
N TRP A 579 30.82 -20.22 35.09
CA TRP A 579 30.90 -19.50 36.39
C TRP A 579 32.12 -18.56 36.44
N GLU A 580 31.86 -17.26 36.24
CA GLU A 580 32.62 -16.02 36.60
C GLU A 580 31.76 -14.86 36.01
N GLU A 581 31.25 -13.82 36.68
CA GLU A 581 31.79 -12.86 37.69
C GLU A 581 32.81 -11.86 37.08
N ASP A 582 32.68 -10.52 37.15
CA ASP A 582 31.51 -9.64 37.46
C ASP A 582 31.45 -8.46 36.42
N ASP A 583 31.26 -7.13 36.60
CA ASP A 583 31.15 -6.15 37.72
C ASP A 583 30.31 -4.92 37.19
N PRO A 584 29.58 -4.10 38.01
CA PRO A 584 28.50 -3.22 37.51
C PRO A 584 28.74 -1.68 37.63
N THR A 585 27.82 -0.86 37.07
CA THR A 585 27.50 0.56 37.45
C THR A 585 26.41 1.12 36.50
N GLU A 586 25.51 2.05 36.86
CA GLU A 586 25.16 2.66 38.16
C GLU A 586 23.65 3.06 38.23
N ALA A 587 23.23 3.60 39.38
CA ALA A 587 21.88 4.09 39.76
C ALA A 587 21.21 5.01 38.71
N ALA A 588 19.91 4.94 38.43
CA ALA A 588 18.71 4.99 39.31
C ALA A 588 18.40 6.40 39.88
N TRP A 589 17.27 6.97 39.47
CA TRP A 589 16.66 8.20 40.01
C TRP A 589 15.14 8.01 40.11
N ASP A 590 14.68 7.62 41.30
CA ASP A 590 13.27 7.73 41.69
C ASP A 590 13.01 9.11 42.32
N THR A 591 11.88 9.74 42.00
CA THR A 591 10.81 10.04 42.99
C THR A 591 9.75 11.01 42.46
N ASN A 592 8.50 10.74 42.85
CA ASN A 592 7.40 11.69 43.13
C ASN A 592 7.29 13.00 42.32
N LEU A 593 6.20 13.10 41.55
CA LEU A 593 5.37 14.30 41.61
C LEU A 593 3.88 13.93 41.63
N THR A 594 3.28 13.96 42.82
CA THR A 594 1.83 13.91 43.01
C THR A 594 1.28 15.33 42.86
N GLU A 595 0.72 15.66 41.72
CA GLU A 595 -0.17 16.82 41.59
C GLU A 595 -1.53 16.40 41.05
N SER A 596 -2.56 17.10 41.52
CA SER A 596 -3.95 16.86 41.22
C SER A 596 -4.66 18.17 40.94
N VAL A 597 -5.92 18.06 40.51
CA VAL A 597 -6.94 19.12 40.41
C VAL A 597 -6.98 19.90 39.07
N HIS A 598 -8.24 20.09 38.66
CA HIS A 598 -8.83 20.93 37.63
C HIS A 598 -9.09 20.33 36.23
N LEU A 599 -10.37 20.46 35.87
CA LEU A 599 -11.07 19.88 34.73
C LEU A 599 -11.14 20.90 33.57
N LEU A 600 -11.45 20.37 32.38
CA LEU A 600 -12.16 21.06 31.31
C LEU A 600 -13.42 20.27 30.98
#